data_AF-A0A3S0AZ16-F1
#
_entry.id   AF-A0A3S0AZ16-F1
#
_cell.length_a   1.000
_cell.length_b   1.000
_cell.length_c   1.000
_cell.angle_alpha   90.00
_cell.angle_beta   90.00
_cell.angle_gamma   90.00
#
_symmetry.space_group_name_H-M   'P 1'
#
loop_
_entity.id
_entity.type
_entity.pdbx_description
1 polymer ?
#
loop_
_entity_poly.entity_id
_entity_poly.type
_entity_poly.pdbx_seq_one_letter_code
_entity_poly.pdbx_strand_id
1 'polypeptide(L)'
;MTPKYFYDKIKQLTSRLANAETRLPAGKIKVKFNPTNTITAGSYALINVSVPGAVLGDGVVVTYPSDDGDPITANATTGGSNGEVNVWVRNIHATDSKTLSGDWYVHVIK
;
A
#
# COMPACT_ATOMS: atom_id res chain seq x y z
N MET A 1 5.79 18.45 32.24
CA MET A 1 4.78 18.18 31.20
C MET A 1 3.49 17.76 31.91
N THR A 2 2.35 18.40 31.67
CA THR A 2 1.11 18.15 32.44
C THR A 2 0.21 17.13 31.74
N PRO A 3 -0.60 16.34 32.48
CA PRO A 3 -1.53 15.35 31.90
C PRO A 3 -2.47 15.93 30.84
N LYS A 4 -2.89 17.20 31.03
CA LYS A 4 -3.72 17.96 30.08
C LYS A 4 -3.04 18.12 28.71
N TYR A 5 -1.74 18.41 28.69
CA TYR A 5 -0.98 18.59 27.45
C TYR A 5 -0.93 17.29 26.62
N PHE A 6 -0.77 16.14 27.27
CA PHE A 6 -0.80 14.84 26.60
C PHE A 6 -2.16 14.54 25.98
N TYR A 7 -3.23 14.76 26.74
CA TYR A 7 -4.60 14.56 26.27
C TYR A 7 -4.93 15.44 25.06
N ASP A 8 -4.56 16.72 25.11
CA ASP A 8 -4.81 17.66 24.00
C ASP A 8 -4.01 17.27 22.74
N LYS A 9 -2.78 16.74 22.90
CA LYS A 9 -1.99 16.21 21.78
C LYS A 9 -2.60 14.97 21.15
N ILE A 10 -3.08 14.03 21.96
CA ILE A 10 -3.78 12.82 21.46
C ILE A 10 -5.02 13.25 20.67
N LYS A 11 -5.83 14.15 21.23
CA LYS A 11 -7.04 14.65 20.56
C LYS A 11 -6.72 15.33 19.22
N GLN A 12 -5.68 16.16 19.16
CA GLN A 12 -5.20 16.74 17.91
C GLN A 12 -4.78 15.69 16.87
N LEU A 13 -4.07 14.64 17.29
CA LEU A 13 -3.66 13.56 16.41
C LEU A 13 -4.87 12.79 15.87
N THR A 14 -5.83 12.46 16.74
CA THR A 14 -7.07 11.79 16.34
C THR A 14 -7.88 12.62 15.33
N SER A 15 -8.01 13.93 15.57
CA SER A 15 -8.70 14.82 14.62
C SER A 15 -7.96 14.95 13.29
N ARG A 16 -6.62 14.99 13.30
CA ARG A 16 -5.82 15.01 12.07
C ARG A 16 -5.98 13.71 11.28
N LEU A 17 -6.06 12.57 11.95
CA LEU A 17 -6.29 11.27 11.33
C LEU A 17 -7.68 11.20 10.70
N ALA A 18 -8.74 11.58 11.44
CA ALA A 18 -10.11 11.62 10.93
C ALA A 18 -10.26 12.58 9.74
N ASN A 19 -9.59 13.74 9.78
CA ASN A 19 -9.58 14.67 8.66
C ASN A 19 -8.78 14.15 7.46
N ALA A 20 -7.73 13.36 7.67
CA ALA A 20 -7.02 12.70 6.57
C ALA A 20 -7.90 11.60 5.93
N GLU A 21 -8.65 10.85 6.74
CA GLU A 21 -9.58 9.83 6.28
C GLU A 21 -10.75 10.43 5.47
N THR A 22 -11.31 11.56 5.92
CA THR A 22 -12.41 12.24 5.19
C THR A 22 -11.96 12.95 3.91
N ARG A 23 -10.66 13.26 3.77
CA ARG A 23 -10.07 13.81 2.54
C ARG A 23 -9.70 12.72 1.53
N LEU A 24 -9.88 11.44 1.87
CA LEU A 24 -9.84 10.38 0.88
C LEU A 24 -11.07 10.56 -0.03
N PRO A 25 -10.90 10.61 -1.36
CA PRO A 25 -12.00 10.82 -2.28
C PRO A 25 -13.11 9.77 -2.05
N ALA A 26 -14.37 10.24 -2.05
CA ALA A 26 -15.56 9.40 -1.94
C ALA A 26 -15.62 8.46 -3.15
N GLY A 27 -15.04 7.26 -3.01
CA GLY A 27 -14.74 6.37 -4.13
C GLY A 27 -13.50 5.51 -3.92
N LYS A 28 -12.74 5.76 -2.84
CA LYS A 28 -11.55 4.98 -2.53
C LYS A 28 -11.87 3.56 -2.08
N ILE A 29 -11.48 2.57 -2.89
CA ILE A 29 -11.52 1.15 -2.50
C ILE A 29 -10.18 0.80 -1.87
N LYS A 30 -10.18 0.21 -0.67
CA LYS A 30 -8.97 -0.26 0.01
C LYS A 30 -9.05 -1.76 0.21
N VAL A 31 -8.09 -2.51 -0.34
CA VAL A 31 -7.99 -3.96 -0.19
C VAL A 31 -6.65 -4.31 0.44
N LYS A 32 -6.70 -5.12 1.50
CA LYS A 32 -5.53 -5.68 2.17
C LYS A 32 -5.11 -6.98 1.48
N PHE A 33 -3.80 -7.19 1.32
CA PHE A 33 -3.23 -8.47 0.93
C PHE A 33 -1.88 -8.69 1.64
N ASN A 34 -1.44 -9.94 1.73
CA ASN A 34 -0.23 -10.34 2.44
C ASN A 34 0.64 -11.20 1.51
N PRO A 35 1.52 -10.58 0.70
CA PRO A 35 2.35 -11.33 -0.23
C PRO A 35 3.47 -12.08 0.50
N THR A 36 3.87 -13.23 -0.03
CA THR A 36 4.91 -14.11 0.55
C THR A 36 6.00 -14.48 -0.45
N ASN A 37 6.01 -13.84 -1.63
CA ASN A 37 6.97 -14.12 -2.68
C ASN A 37 8.40 -13.81 -2.23
N THR A 38 9.34 -14.68 -2.57
CA THR A 38 10.78 -14.38 -2.49
C THR A 38 11.27 -13.89 -3.84
N ILE A 39 11.80 -12.67 -3.86
CA ILE A 39 12.28 -12.00 -5.07
C ILE A 39 13.80 -12.01 -5.04
N THR A 40 14.43 -12.64 -6.03
CA THR A 40 15.89 -12.64 -6.18
C THR A 40 16.41 -11.23 -6.45
N ALA A 41 17.69 -11.01 -6.17
CA ALA A 41 18.35 -9.72 -6.42
C ALA A 41 18.13 -9.22 -7.86
N GLY A 42 17.76 -7.95 -8.01
CA GLY A 42 17.50 -7.30 -9.30
C GLY A 42 16.22 -7.72 -10.03
N SER A 43 15.49 -8.73 -9.55
CA SER A 43 14.33 -9.30 -10.23
C SER A 43 13.01 -8.61 -9.84
N TYR A 44 11.96 -8.98 -10.58
CA TYR A 44 10.59 -8.54 -10.37
C TYR A 44 9.68 -9.72 -10.00
N ALA A 45 8.64 -9.45 -9.22
CA ALA A 45 7.49 -10.32 -9.02
C ALA A 45 6.21 -9.58 -9.41
N LEU A 46 5.31 -10.28 -10.06
CA LEU A 46 3.93 -9.83 -10.29
C LEU A 46 3.02 -10.50 -9.27
N ILE A 47 2.15 -9.71 -8.66
CA ILE A 47 1.16 -10.15 -7.69
C ILE A 47 -0.21 -9.64 -8.15
N ASN A 48 -1.09 -10.57 -8.51
CA ASN A 48 -2.46 -10.25 -8.90
C ASN A 48 -3.33 -10.15 -7.63
N VAL A 49 -3.99 -9.01 -7.46
CA VAL A 49 -4.87 -8.72 -6.32
C VAL A 49 -6.28 -8.51 -6.83
N SER A 50 -7.25 -9.20 -6.23
CA SER A 50 -8.66 -9.00 -6.52
C SER A 50 -9.19 -7.80 -5.72
N VAL A 51 -9.62 -6.76 -6.43
CA VAL A 51 -10.16 -5.51 -5.90
C VAL A 51 -11.54 -5.26 -6.51
N PRO A 52 -12.62 -5.81 -5.92
CA PRO A 52 -13.96 -5.66 -6.45
C PRO A 52 -14.34 -4.19 -6.67
N GLY A 53 -14.78 -3.87 -7.89
CA GLY A 53 -15.17 -2.51 -8.28
C GLY A 53 -14.06 -1.66 -8.89
N ALA A 54 -12.82 -2.14 -8.98
CA ALA A 54 -11.77 -1.51 -9.79
C ALA A 54 -12.05 -1.71 -11.29
N VAL A 55 -11.92 -0.64 -12.07
CA VAL A 55 -12.10 -0.66 -13.54
C VAL A 55 -10.89 -0.05 -14.24
N LEU A 56 -10.68 -0.41 -15.50
CA LEU A 56 -9.59 0.13 -16.31
C LEU A 56 -9.63 1.67 -16.34
N GLY A 57 -8.48 2.28 -16.02
CA GLY A 57 -8.33 3.74 -15.97
C GLY A 57 -8.43 4.34 -14.56
N ASP A 58 -8.87 3.57 -13.56
CA ASP A 58 -8.84 4.03 -12.16
C ASP A 58 -7.40 4.27 -11.68
N GLY A 59 -7.21 5.26 -10.80
CA GLY A 59 -5.93 5.51 -10.16
C GLY A 59 -5.62 4.44 -9.13
N VAL A 60 -4.44 3.80 -9.20
CA VAL A 60 -4.06 2.75 -8.25
C VAL A 60 -2.81 3.12 -7.50
N VAL A 61 -2.85 2.98 -6.18
CA VAL A 61 -1.71 3.20 -5.29
C VAL A 61 -1.53 1.97 -4.42
N VAL A 62 -0.30 1.46 -4.34
CA VAL A 62 0.06 0.41 -3.38
C VAL A 62 0.80 1.03 -2.19
N THR A 63 0.43 0.61 -0.99
CA THR A 63 1.15 0.95 0.24
C THR A 63 1.59 -0.34 0.91
N TYR A 64 2.83 -0.37 1.37
CA TYR A 64 3.45 -1.55 1.95
C TYR A 64 4.36 -1.13 3.11
N PRO A 65 4.66 -2.05 4.05
CA PRO A 65 5.64 -1.78 5.08
C PRO A 65 7.02 -1.78 4.41
N SER A 66 7.48 -0.62 3.98
CA SER A 66 8.91 -0.41 3.76
C SER A 66 9.46 0.34 4.96
N ASP A 67 10.36 -0.29 5.69
CA ASP A 67 11.22 0.47 6.59
C ASP A 67 12.19 1.33 5.75
N ASP A 68 12.66 2.45 6.30
CA ASP A 68 13.68 3.27 5.64
C ASP A 68 14.93 2.40 5.38
N GLY A 69 15.16 2.05 4.11
CA GLY A 69 16.26 1.17 3.67
C GLY A 69 15.83 -0.19 3.13
N ASP A 70 14.53 -0.53 3.14
CA ASP A 70 14.07 -1.77 2.52
C ASP A 70 14.29 -1.75 1.00
N PRO A 71 14.98 -2.75 0.42
CA PRO A 71 15.37 -2.73 -0.98
C PRO A 71 14.21 -3.16 -1.90
N ILE A 72 13.00 -2.69 -1.63
CA ILE A 72 11.79 -3.03 -2.38
C ILE A 72 11.12 -1.76 -2.92
N THR A 73 10.88 -1.74 -4.22
CA THR A 73 10.01 -0.76 -4.87
C THR A 73 8.80 -1.46 -5.44
N ALA A 74 7.60 -0.96 -5.17
CA ALA A 74 6.37 -1.50 -5.72
C ALA A 74 5.54 -0.44 -6.45
N ASN A 75 4.93 -0.85 -7.55
CA ASN A 75 3.94 -0.07 -8.29
C ASN A 75 2.73 -0.94 -8.61
N ALA A 76 1.56 -0.33 -8.77
CA ALA A 76 0.34 -1.06 -9.05
C ALA A 76 -0.47 -0.39 -10.16
N THR A 77 -1.15 -1.19 -10.96
CA THR A 77 -2.06 -0.73 -12.02
C THR A 77 -3.28 -1.64 -12.07
N THR A 78 -4.39 -1.16 -12.62
CA THR A 78 -5.52 -2.03 -12.98
C THR A 78 -5.04 -3.13 -13.95
N GLY A 79 -5.54 -4.34 -13.76
CA GLY A 79 -5.24 -5.51 -14.57
C GLY A 79 -6.07 -5.57 -15.85
N GLY A 80 -6.05 -6.73 -16.52
CA GLY A 80 -6.75 -6.93 -17.79
C GLY A 80 -8.24 -7.19 -17.61
N SER A 81 -8.65 -7.59 -16.41
CA SER A 81 -10.04 -7.90 -16.08
C SER A 81 -10.62 -6.94 -15.03
N ASN A 82 -11.95 -6.79 -15.02
CA ASN A 82 -12.64 -6.01 -14.00
C ASN A 82 -12.33 -6.56 -12.60
N GLY A 83 -11.96 -5.67 -11.69
CA GLY A 83 -11.56 -6.00 -10.34
C GLY A 83 -10.17 -6.63 -10.22
N GLU A 84 -9.38 -6.69 -11.28
CA GLU A 84 -7.98 -7.12 -11.18
C GLU A 84 -7.07 -5.91 -10.97
N VAL A 85 -6.11 -6.03 -10.04
CA VAL A 85 -5.00 -5.10 -9.88
C VAL A 85 -3.69 -5.87 -9.92
N ASN A 86 -2.77 -5.42 -10.76
CA ASN A 86 -1.43 -5.97 -10.91
C ASN A 86 -0.45 -5.15 -10.07
N VAL A 87 0.12 -5.78 -9.04
CA VAL A 87 1.18 -5.17 -8.23
C VAL A 87 2.52 -5.74 -8.68
N TRP A 88 3.37 -4.86 -9.22
CA TRP A 88 4.73 -5.18 -9.61
C TRP A 88 5.66 -4.79 -8.49
N VAL A 89 6.44 -5.75 -8.02
CA VAL A 89 7.39 -5.56 -6.92
C VAL A 89 8.78 -5.87 -7.44
N ARG A 90 9.72 -4.95 -7.28
CA ARG A 90 11.12 -5.12 -7.65
C ARG A 90 11.97 -5.20 -6.41
N ASN A 91 12.88 -6.17 -6.38
CA ASN A 91 13.99 -6.18 -5.45
C ASN A 91 15.14 -5.36 -6.05
N ILE A 92 15.42 -4.20 -5.46
CA ILE A 92 16.51 -3.30 -5.88
C ILE A 92 17.83 -3.63 -5.17
N HIS A 93 17.88 -4.65 -4.31
CA HIS A 93 19.14 -5.12 -3.74
C HIS A 93 20.02 -5.72 -4.84
N ALA A 94 21.33 -5.46 -4.75
CA ALA A 94 22.29 -5.92 -5.76
C ALA A 94 22.58 -7.42 -5.69
N THR A 95 22.50 -8.01 -4.49
CA THR A 95 23.02 -9.37 -4.24
C THR A 95 22.09 -10.33 -3.50
N ASP A 96 21.09 -9.82 -2.77
CA ASP A 96 20.35 -10.62 -1.79
C ASP A 96 18.89 -10.75 -2.20
N SER A 97 18.32 -11.91 -1.91
CA SER A 97 16.89 -12.14 -2.11
C SER A 97 16.08 -11.54 -0.96
N LYS A 98 14.89 -11.03 -1.26
CA LYS A 98 13.96 -10.50 -0.24
C LYS A 98 12.64 -11.27 -0.32
N THR A 99 12.23 -11.83 0.81
CA THR A 99 10.88 -12.37 0.99
C THR A 99 9.95 -11.26 1.44
N LEU A 100 8.87 -11.07 0.70
CA LEU A 100 7.82 -10.12 1.05
C LEU A 100 7.07 -10.57 2.29
N SER A 101 6.67 -9.62 3.12
CA SER A 101 5.90 -9.89 4.33
C SER A 101 5.13 -8.64 4.76
N GLY A 102 4.32 -8.79 5.81
CA GLY A 102 3.54 -7.71 6.40
C GLY A 102 2.26 -7.36 5.63
N ASP A 103 1.61 -6.29 6.07
CA ASP A 103 0.30 -5.87 5.58
C ASP A 103 0.43 -4.89 4.41
N TRP A 104 0.09 -5.35 3.21
CA TRP A 104 0.06 -4.53 2.01
C TRP A 104 -1.36 -4.08 1.72
N TYR A 105 -1.50 -2.92 1.10
CA TYR A 105 -2.79 -2.42 0.68
C TYR A 105 -2.74 -1.86 -0.73
N VAL A 106 -3.72 -2.25 -1.53
CA VAL A 106 -4.07 -1.56 -2.76
C VAL A 106 -5.16 -0.54 -2.44
N HIS A 107 -4.97 0.67 -2.94
CA HIS A 107 -5.94 1.74 -2.89
C HIS A 107 -6.31 2.11 -4.33
N VAL A 108 -7.58 1.93 -4.69
CA VAL A 108 -8.12 2.38 -5.96
C VAL A 108 -8.83 3.70 -5.74
N ILE A 109 -8.47 4.70 -6.51
CA ILE A 109 -8.97 6.07 -6.48
C ILE A 109 -9.84 6.24 -7.72
N LYS A 110 -11.10 6.60 -7.49
CA LYS A 110 -12.09 6.91 -8.53
C LYS A 110 -12.21 8.41 -8.75
#